data_AF-A0A1J3FIQ9-F1
#
_entry.id   AF-A0A1J3FIQ9-F1
#
_cell.length_a   1.000
_cell.length_b   1.000
_cell.length_c   1.000
_cell.angle_alpha   90.00
_cell.angle_beta   90.00
_cell.angle_gamma   90.00
#
_symmetry.space_group_name_H-M   'P 1'
#
loop_
_entity.id
_entity.type
_entity.pdbx_description
1 polymer ?
#
loop_
_entity_poly.entity_id
_entity_poly.type
_entity_poly.pdbx_seq_one_letter_code
_entity_poly.pdbx_strand_id
1 'polypeptide(L)'
;KRKEKKKTKRLSKLIINLFTIIMNSSALSDVFRSHPIHIPFSNLPDFTSLRHLPDSYTWTTKDDLLFSASDSDESPPSIDLTDPHVATRLGHACTTWGAFQITNHGVPSRLLDDIEFLSRSLFRLPVHRKLKASRSENGISGYGVARIASFFNKQMWSEGFTVIGSPLDDFRKLWPRHHLKFCEIIQEYEEHMQKLAAKLMCLALGSLGVEEKDIK
;
A
#
# COMPACT_ATOMS: atom_id res chain seq x y z
N LYS A 1 -3.61 -28.66 -0.07
CA LYS A 1 -4.85 -28.18 0.61
C LYS A 1 -4.62 -27.35 1.90
N ARG A 2 -4.02 -27.87 2.99
CA ARG A 2 -3.73 -27.06 4.21
C ARG A 2 -2.60 -26.01 4.04
N LYS A 3 -1.66 -26.25 3.13
CA LYS A 3 -0.58 -25.31 2.79
C LYS A 3 -1.05 -24.18 1.85
N GLU A 4 -1.88 -24.47 0.84
CA GLU A 4 -2.59 -23.46 0.02
C GLU A 4 -3.36 -22.47 0.88
N LYS A 5 -4.22 -22.96 1.78
CA LYS A 5 -5.06 -22.13 2.66
C LYS A 5 -4.25 -21.25 3.63
N LYS A 6 -3.00 -21.62 3.93
CA LYS A 6 -2.06 -20.78 4.71
C LYS A 6 -1.39 -19.71 3.83
N LYS A 7 -1.11 -20.01 2.56
CA LYS A 7 -0.55 -19.06 1.59
C LYS A 7 -1.57 -17.97 1.23
N THR A 8 -2.82 -18.34 0.95
CA THR A 8 -3.90 -17.39 0.66
C THR A 8 -4.29 -16.53 1.86
N LYS A 9 -4.27 -17.09 3.09
CA LYS A 9 -4.43 -16.29 4.33
C LYS A 9 -3.24 -15.37 4.67
N ARG A 10 -2.03 -15.67 4.16
CA ARG A 10 -0.88 -14.75 4.27
C ARG A 10 -1.01 -13.60 3.28
N LEU A 11 -1.42 -13.89 2.05
CA LEU A 11 -1.72 -12.88 1.02
C LEU A 11 -2.88 -11.96 1.43
N SER A 12 -3.94 -12.49 2.05
CA SER A 12 -5.07 -11.67 2.54
C SER A 12 -4.71 -10.78 3.73
N LYS A 13 -3.68 -11.13 4.51
CA LYS A 13 -3.16 -10.26 5.58
C LYS A 13 -2.20 -9.19 5.09
N LEU A 14 -1.58 -9.38 3.92
CA LEU A 14 -0.71 -8.38 3.33
C LEU A 14 -1.49 -7.18 2.77
N ILE A 15 -2.78 -7.38 2.43
CA ILE A 15 -3.68 -6.33 1.90
C ILE A 15 -3.99 -5.22 2.92
N ILE A 16 -3.79 -5.44 4.23
CA ILE A 16 -4.01 -4.40 5.27
C ILE A 16 -2.72 -3.60 5.58
N ASN A 17 -1.56 -4.03 5.10
CA ASN A 17 -0.38 -3.16 5.09
C ASN A 17 -0.38 -2.41 3.76
N LEU A 18 -1.04 -1.25 3.72
CA LEU A 18 -0.92 -0.34 2.59
C LEU A 18 0.47 0.32 2.59
N PHE A 19 1.51 -0.46 2.29
CA PHE A 19 2.79 0.06 1.82
C PHE A 19 2.58 0.48 0.36
N THR A 20 2.04 1.68 0.16
CA THR A 20 1.99 2.28 -1.16
C THR A 20 3.40 2.72 -1.53
N ILE A 21 4.10 1.90 -2.32
CA ILE A 21 5.25 2.39 -3.08
C ILE A 21 4.69 3.16 -4.25
N ILE A 22 4.84 4.47 -4.18
CA ILE A 22 4.44 5.39 -5.22
C ILE A 22 5.52 5.37 -6.32
N MET A 23 5.15 4.95 -7.52
CA MET A 23 6.03 4.76 -8.67
C MET A 23 6.70 6.02 -9.22
N ASN A 24 6.32 7.20 -8.75
CA ASN A 24 6.97 8.44 -9.18
C ASN A 24 6.90 9.45 -8.03
N SER A 25 7.97 9.47 -7.22
CA SER A 25 8.04 10.26 -5.99
C SER A 25 7.89 11.76 -6.24
N SER A 26 8.43 12.28 -7.35
CA SER A 26 8.37 13.71 -7.71
C SER A 26 6.98 14.14 -8.16
N ALA A 27 6.39 13.48 -9.17
CA ALA A 27 5.09 13.89 -9.73
C ALA A 27 3.96 13.84 -8.69
N LEU A 28 3.90 12.79 -7.88
CA LEU A 28 2.91 12.72 -6.81
C LEU A 28 3.24 13.67 -5.66
N SER A 29 4.52 13.87 -5.36
CA SER A 29 4.92 14.91 -4.41
C SER A 29 4.46 16.30 -4.85
N ASP A 30 4.59 16.62 -6.13
CA ASP A 30 4.21 17.90 -6.69
C ASP A 30 2.68 18.08 -6.74
N VAL A 31 1.93 17.03 -7.11
CA VAL A 31 0.46 17.02 -7.05
C VAL A 31 -0.03 17.30 -5.64
N PHE A 32 0.61 16.68 -4.65
CA PHE A 32 0.21 16.86 -3.27
C PHE A 32 0.71 18.16 -2.63
N ARG A 33 1.81 18.73 -3.12
CA ARG A 33 2.28 20.05 -2.72
C ARG A 33 1.39 21.15 -3.29
N SER A 34 0.89 20.96 -4.51
CA SER A 34 -0.07 21.87 -5.16
C SER A 34 -1.48 21.76 -4.57
N HIS A 35 -1.84 20.58 -4.03
CA HIS A 35 -3.14 20.34 -3.38
C HIS A 35 -2.95 19.78 -1.97
N PRO A 36 -2.62 20.63 -0.98
CA PRO A 36 -2.40 20.20 0.39
C PRO A 36 -3.68 19.59 0.97
N ILE A 37 -3.56 18.37 1.49
CA ILE A 37 -4.62 17.70 2.23
C ILE A 37 -4.32 17.92 3.71
N HIS A 38 -5.13 18.74 4.38
CA HIS A 38 -5.00 18.92 5.81
C HIS A 38 -5.54 17.68 6.52
N ILE A 39 -4.64 16.88 7.08
CA ILE A 39 -4.98 15.70 7.86
C ILE A 39 -4.81 16.09 9.33
N PRO A 40 -5.90 16.33 10.08
CA PRO A 40 -5.78 16.65 11.50
C PRO A 40 -5.25 15.43 12.25
N PHE A 41 -3.94 15.39 12.43
CA PHE A 41 -3.24 14.37 13.20
C PHE A 41 -3.50 14.51 14.71
N SER A 42 -4.02 15.66 15.14
CA SER A 42 -4.13 16.13 16.53
C SER A 42 -4.97 15.25 17.45
N ASN A 43 -5.81 14.36 16.91
CA ASN A 43 -6.82 13.62 17.67
C ASN A 43 -6.84 12.11 17.34
N LEU A 44 -5.70 11.46 17.13
CA LEU A 44 -5.70 9.99 17.13
C LEU A 44 -6.13 9.55 18.54
N PRO A 45 -7.32 8.95 18.74
CA PRO A 45 -7.79 8.65 20.06
C PRO A 45 -6.88 7.57 20.67
N ASP A 46 -6.68 7.63 21.99
CA ASP A 46 -6.01 6.55 22.69
C ASP A 46 -6.92 5.31 22.70
N PHE A 47 -6.77 4.47 21.68
CA PHE A 47 -7.54 3.25 21.50
C PHE A 47 -7.40 2.26 22.66
N THR A 48 -6.39 2.41 23.52
CA THR A 48 -6.24 1.56 24.71
C THR A 48 -7.17 1.95 25.85
N SER A 49 -7.74 3.16 25.81
CA SER A 49 -8.60 3.73 26.85
C SER A 49 -10.07 3.90 26.42
N LEU A 50 -10.41 3.62 25.15
CA LEU A 50 -11.78 3.79 24.62
C LEU A 50 -12.73 2.71 25.14
N ARG A 51 -13.85 3.14 25.74
CA ARG A 51 -14.96 2.24 26.13
C ARG A 51 -15.95 1.97 25.01
N HIS A 52 -16.11 2.93 24.10
CA HIS A 52 -16.99 2.87 22.95
C HIS A 52 -16.28 3.45 21.72
N LEU A 53 -16.64 2.95 20.53
CA LEU A 53 -16.15 3.48 19.27
C LEU A 53 -16.75 4.89 19.04
N PRO A 54 -15.94 5.93 18.82
CA PRO A 54 -16.47 7.26 18.53
C PRO A 54 -17.25 7.29 17.20
N ASP A 55 -18.27 8.15 17.12
CA ASP A 55 -19.11 8.31 15.92
C ASP A 55 -18.33 8.72 14.66
N SER A 56 -17.14 9.31 14.83
CA SER A 56 -16.23 9.61 13.73
C SER A 56 -15.68 8.35 13.06
N TYR A 57 -15.63 7.21 13.75
CA TYR A 57 -15.21 5.90 13.24
C TYR A 57 -16.38 4.96 12.97
N THR A 58 -17.63 5.39 13.23
CA THR A 58 -18.83 4.59 12.96
C THR A 58 -19.27 4.81 11.52
N TRP A 59 -19.05 3.81 10.68
CA TRP A 59 -19.50 3.75 9.28
C TRP A 59 -20.93 3.21 9.24
N THR A 60 -21.80 3.82 8.44
CA THR A 60 -23.22 3.43 8.34
C THR A 60 -23.51 2.79 6.99
N THR A 61 -24.66 2.10 6.86
CA THR A 61 -25.06 1.43 5.61
C THR A 61 -25.14 2.36 4.39
N LYS A 62 -25.34 3.67 4.59
CA LYS A 62 -25.27 4.68 3.51
C LYS A 62 -23.83 4.96 3.06
N ASP A 63 -22.86 4.83 3.97
CA ASP A 63 -21.43 4.86 3.67
C ASP A 63 -20.96 3.49 3.10
N ASP A 64 -21.63 2.39 3.47
CA ASP A 64 -21.36 1.01 3.03
C ASP A 64 -21.92 0.66 1.64
N LEU A 65 -22.54 1.59 0.89
CA LEU A 65 -22.96 1.30 -0.49
C LEU A 65 -21.76 0.99 -1.42
N LEU A 66 -20.53 1.26 -0.98
CA LEU A 66 -19.26 0.82 -1.59
C LEU A 66 -18.81 -0.58 -1.12
N PHE A 67 -19.42 -1.11 -0.06
CA PHE A 67 -19.08 -2.34 0.63
C PHE A 67 -20.26 -3.32 0.72
N SER A 68 -21.28 -3.19 -0.15
CA SER A 68 -22.33 -4.21 -0.21
C SER A 68 -21.65 -5.53 -0.55
N ALA A 69 -21.49 -6.39 0.46
CA ALA A 69 -20.96 -7.72 0.28
C ALA A 69 -21.99 -8.45 -0.59
N SER A 70 -21.77 -8.45 -1.90
CA SER A 70 -22.44 -9.42 -2.75
C SER A 70 -22.00 -10.77 -2.22
N ASP A 71 -22.96 -11.62 -1.89
CA ASP A 71 -22.76 -13.01 -1.42
C ASP A 71 -22.21 -13.91 -2.56
N SER A 72 -21.60 -13.30 -3.58
CA SER A 72 -20.90 -13.96 -4.66
C SER A 72 -19.52 -14.37 -4.15
N ASP A 73 -19.20 -15.65 -4.28
CA ASP A 73 -17.89 -16.27 -3.98
C ASP A 73 -16.80 -15.81 -4.98
N GLU A 74 -16.98 -14.63 -5.59
CA GLU A 74 -16.22 -14.12 -6.70
C GLU A 74 -14.98 -13.40 -6.18
N SER A 75 -13.82 -14.03 -6.34
CA SER A 75 -12.53 -13.45 -5.97
C SER A 75 -11.89 -12.74 -7.16
N PRO A 76 -11.11 -11.66 -6.94
CA PRO A 76 -10.34 -11.02 -8.00
C PRO A 76 -9.47 -12.04 -8.76
N PRO A 77 -9.35 -11.93 -10.10
CA PRO A 77 -8.63 -12.89 -10.91
C PRO A 77 -7.16 -12.98 -10.51
N SER A 78 -6.60 -14.19 -10.60
CA SER A 78 -5.18 -14.45 -10.40
C SER A 78 -4.46 -14.56 -11.75
N ILE A 79 -3.48 -13.68 -11.97
CA ILE A 79 -2.70 -13.56 -13.20
C ILE A 79 -1.30 -14.12 -12.96
N ASP A 80 -0.92 -15.12 -13.73
CA ASP A 80 0.44 -15.67 -13.76
C ASP A 80 1.28 -14.90 -14.77
N LEU A 81 2.36 -14.25 -14.32
CA LEU A 81 3.24 -13.46 -15.21
C LEU A 81 4.17 -14.30 -16.10
N THR A 82 4.09 -15.63 -16.02
CA THR A 82 4.77 -16.57 -16.93
C THR A 82 3.84 -17.16 -18.00
N ASP A 83 2.55 -16.84 -17.94
CA ASP A 83 1.57 -17.27 -18.95
C ASP A 83 1.88 -16.62 -20.31
N PRO A 84 1.98 -17.38 -21.41
CA PRO A 84 2.18 -16.82 -22.76
C PRO A 84 1.10 -15.82 -23.18
N HIS A 85 -0.11 -15.93 -22.65
CA HIS A 85 -1.25 -15.04 -22.94
C HIS A 85 -1.49 -14.01 -21.82
N VAL A 86 -0.48 -13.74 -20.98
CA VAL A 86 -0.59 -12.84 -19.83
C VAL A 86 -1.14 -11.47 -20.20
N ALA A 87 -0.76 -10.89 -21.35
CA ALA A 87 -1.25 -9.57 -21.77
C ALA A 87 -2.77 -9.56 -21.97
N THR A 88 -3.32 -10.56 -22.67
CA THR A 88 -4.77 -10.69 -22.87
C THR A 88 -5.51 -10.92 -21.56
N ARG A 89 -4.98 -11.78 -20.68
CA ARG A 89 -5.60 -12.07 -19.38
C ARG A 89 -5.58 -10.85 -18.44
N LEU A 90 -4.46 -10.12 -18.45
CA LEU A 90 -4.32 -8.88 -17.69
C LEU A 90 -5.28 -7.81 -18.21
N GLY A 91 -5.34 -7.60 -19.53
CA GLY A 91 -6.29 -6.66 -20.14
C GLY A 91 -7.74 -6.98 -19.81
N HIS A 92 -8.12 -8.25 -19.90
CA HIS A 92 -9.46 -8.71 -19.49
C HIS A 92 -9.73 -8.42 -18.00
N ALA A 93 -8.77 -8.69 -17.11
CA ALA A 93 -8.91 -8.39 -15.69
C ALA A 93 -9.04 -6.88 -15.43
N CYS A 94 -8.30 -6.04 -16.14
CA CYS A 94 -8.42 -4.59 -16.06
C CYS A 94 -9.82 -4.10 -16.43
N THR A 95 -10.43 -4.64 -17.50
CA THR A 95 -11.73 -4.18 -17.99
C THR A 95 -12.92 -4.75 -17.22
N THR A 96 -12.82 -5.98 -16.72
CA THR A 96 -13.93 -6.67 -16.04
C THR A 96 -13.92 -6.50 -14.53
N TRP A 97 -12.73 -6.39 -13.93
CA TRP A 97 -12.57 -6.29 -12.46
C TRP A 97 -11.98 -4.98 -11.99
N GLY A 98 -11.08 -4.36 -12.77
CA GLY A 98 -10.29 -3.21 -12.32
C GLY A 98 -9.24 -3.53 -11.24
N ALA A 99 -9.19 -4.79 -10.76
CA ALA A 99 -8.24 -5.28 -9.78
C ALA A 99 -7.93 -6.76 -10.02
N PHE A 100 -6.71 -7.19 -9.69
CA PHE A 100 -6.26 -8.57 -9.87
C PHE A 100 -5.11 -8.91 -8.92
N GLN A 101 -4.92 -10.20 -8.67
CA GLN A 101 -3.75 -10.74 -7.97
C GLN A 101 -2.71 -11.20 -8.99
N ILE A 102 -1.43 -11.03 -8.68
CA ILE A 102 -0.33 -11.49 -9.54
C ILE A 102 0.46 -12.61 -8.87
N THR A 103 0.87 -13.59 -9.67
CA THR A 103 1.74 -14.71 -9.26
C THR A 103 2.94 -14.80 -10.21
N ASN A 104 4.01 -15.48 -9.76
CA ASN A 104 5.28 -15.56 -10.49
C ASN A 104 5.82 -14.18 -10.92
N HIS A 105 5.66 -13.19 -10.04
CA HIS A 105 5.98 -11.78 -10.27
C HIS A 105 7.48 -11.46 -10.20
N GLY A 106 8.34 -12.43 -9.88
CA GLY A 106 9.79 -12.27 -9.88
C GLY A 106 10.39 -11.50 -8.68
N VAL A 107 9.55 -11.03 -7.74
CA VAL A 107 10.03 -10.42 -6.49
C VAL A 107 10.50 -11.53 -5.53
N PRO A 108 11.74 -11.46 -5.01
CA PRO A 108 12.26 -12.50 -4.12
C PRO A 108 11.41 -12.68 -2.87
N SER A 109 11.07 -13.92 -2.52
CA SER A 109 10.28 -14.19 -1.30
C SER A 109 10.96 -13.70 -0.02
N ARG A 110 12.31 -13.75 0.04
CA ARG A 110 13.08 -13.18 1.16
C ARG A 110 12.76 -11.70 1.39
N LEU A 111 12.62 -10.94 0.31
CA LEU A 111 12.41 -9.50 0.35
C LEU A 111 10.99 -9.17 0.83
N LEU A 112 10.02 -9.98 0.43
CA LEU A 112 8.65 -9.90 0.95
C LEU A 112 8.60 -10.19 2.45
N ASP A 113 9.34 -11.21 2.91
CA ASP A 113 9.45 -11.54 4.34
C ASP A 113 10.15 -10.39 5.12
N ASP A 114 11.20 -9.79 4.55
CA ASP A 114 11.93 -8.66 5.15
C ASP A 114 11.05 -7.40 5.27
N ILE A 115 10.25 -7.09 4.24
CA ILE A 115 9.30 -5.98 4.27
C ILE A 115 8.16 -6.24 5.25
N GLU A 116 7.65 -7.48 5.34
CA GLU A 116 6.66 -7.85 6.36
C GLU A 116 7.25 -7.66 7.76
N PHE A 117 8.48 -8.12 7.99
CA PHE A 117 9.18 -7.97 9.25
C PHE A 117 9.39 -6.49 9.62
N LEU A 118 9.83 -5.67 8.67
CA LEU A 118 10.04 -4.24 8.86
C LEU A 118 8.73 -3.53 9.22
N SER A 119 7.66 -3.77 8.45
CA SER A 119 6.33 -3.22 8.71
C SER A 119 5.84 -3.57 10.12
N ARG A 120 5.93 -4.85 10.50
CA ARG A 120 5.54 -5.32 11.85
C ARG A 120 6.42 -4.71 12.93
N SER A 121 7.71 -4.51 12.66
CA SER A 121 8.63 -3.86 13.59
C SER A 121 8.29 -2.39 13.80
N LEU A 122 7.86 -1.68 12.74
CA LEU A 122 7.42 -0.28 12.78
C LEU A 122 6.18 -0.12 13.65
N PHE A 123 5.11 -0.85 13.33
CA PHE A 123 3.83 -0.65 14.01
C PHE A 123 3.79 -1.19 15.44
N ARG A 124 4.71 -2.10 15.79
CA ARG A 124 4.94 -2.55 17.17
C ARG A 124 5.68 -1.54 18.05
N LEU A 125 6.28 -0.48 17.47
CA LEU A 125 6.88 0.58 18.28
C LEU A 125 5.81 1.28 19.12
N PRO A 126 6.14 1.73 20.35
CA PRO A 126 5.27 2.59 21.13
C PRO A 126 4.87 3.85 20.34
N VAL A 127 3.64 4.33 20.54
CA VAL A 127 3.11 5.53 19.84
C VAL A 127 4.09 6.71 19.92
N HIS A 128 4.61 7.04 21.10
CA HIS A 128 5.56 8.15 21.27
C HIS A 128 6.86 8.00 20.44
N ARG A 129 7.24 6.78 20.03
CA ARG A 129 8.35 6.55 19.10
C ARG A 129 7.91 6.76 17.67
N LYS A 130 6.78 6.19 17.26
CA LYS A 130 6.20 6.39 15.91
C LYS A 130 6.00 7.87 15.59
N LEU A 131 5.53 8.64 16.57
CA LEU A 131 5.33 10.09 16.49
C LEU A 131 6.60 10.90 16.18
N LYS A 132 7.80 10.36 16.43
CA LYS A 132 9.05 11.05 16.06
C LYS A 132 9.22 11.16 14.55
N ALA A 133 8.61 10.25 13.80
CA ALA A 133 8.60 10.25 12.35
C ALA A 133 7.23 10.67 11.80
N SER A 134 6.44 11.46 12.56
CA SER A 134 5.16 11.96 12.05
C SER A 134 5.35 12.76 10.77
N ARG A 135 4.46 12.53 9.81
CA ARG A 135 4.36 13.33 8.59
C ARG A 135 4.11 14.79 8.98
N SER A 136 4.90 15.72 8.43
CA SER A 136 4.66 17.15 8.60
C SER A 136 3.40 17.59 7.83
N GLU A 137 2.82 18.73 8.18
CA GLU A 137 1.58 19.24 7.57
C GLU A 137 1.66 19.34 6.03
N ASN A 138 2.81 19.77 5.53
CA ASN A 138 3.11 19.86 4.09
C ASN A 138 3.94 18.66 3.57
N GLY A 139 4.25 17.72 4.45
CA GLY A 139 5.03 16.52 4.14
C GLY A 139 4.13 15.40 3.63
N ILE A 140 4.75 14.42 2.97
CA ILE A 140 4.03 13.28 2.41
C ILE A 140 4.54 11.97 2.99
N SER A 141 5.85 11.89 3.25
CA SER A 141 6.48 10.80 3.99
C SER A 141 6.24 10.91 5.49
N GLY A 142 6.23 9.77 6.17
CA GLY A 142 6.15 9.67 7.63
C GLY A 142 4.92 8.92 8.13
N TYR A 143 4.86 8.83 9.45
CA TYR A 143 3.78 8.24 10.23
C TYR A 143 2.54 9.13 10.21
N GLY A 144 1.38 8.54 9.96
CA GLY A 144 0.16 9.29 9.66
C GLY A 144 -1.01 8.38 9.36
N VAL A 145 -2.23 8.88 9.46
CA VAL A 145 -3.35 8.21 8.78
C VAL A 145 -3.11 8.24 7.26
N ALA A 146 -3.67 7.25 6.56
CA ALA A 146 -3.58 7.17 5.12
C ALA A 146 -4.19 8.44 4.49
N ARG A 147 -3.55 9.01 3.48
CA ARG A 147 -4.04 10.26 2.87
C ARG A 147 -5.41 10.11 2.23
N ILE A 148 -5.72 8.93 1.74
CA ILE A 148 -7.04 8.63 1.17
C ILE A 148 -8.17 8.82 2.19
N ALA A 149 -7.86 8.78 3.50
CA ALA A 149 -8.84 9.03 4.56
C ALA A 149 -9.51 10.40 4.45
N SER A 150 -8.88 11.40 3.83
CA SER A 150 -9.49 12.73 3.65
C SER A 150 -10.65 12.76 2.65
N PHE A 151 -10.79 11.72 1.80
CA PHE A 151 -11.90 11.61 0.86
C PHE A 151 -13.16 11.02 1.51
N PHE A 152 -13.08 10.65 2.78
CA PHE A 152 -14.19 10.09 3.54
C PHE A 152 -14.63 11.05 4.64
N ASN A 153 -15.95 11.12 4.86
CA ASN A 153 -16.58 11.82 5.98
C ASN A 153 -16.33 11.12 7.33
N LYS A 154 -15.93 9.85 7.31
CA LYS A 154 -15.60 9.01 8.47
C LYS A 154 -14.11 8.72 8.54
N GLN A 155 -13.61 8.60 9.75
CA GLN A 155 -12.24 8.20 10.04
C GLN A 155 -12.07 6.69 9.81
N MET A 156 -10.98 6.34 9.15
CA MET A 156 -10.58 4.95 8.97
C MET A 156 -9.96 4.42 10.26
N TRP A 157 -10.30 3.19 10.64
CA TRP A 157 -9.58 2.48 11.71
C TRP A 157 -8.24 1.99 11.18
N SER A 158 -7.28 2.90 11.03
CA SER A 158 -5.96 2.57 10.51
C SER A 158 -4.87 3.50 11.04
N GLU A 159 -3.67 2.96 11.10
CA GLU A 159 -2.44 3.74 11.14
C GLU A 159 -1.62 3.43 9.88
N GLY A 160 -0.78 4.36 9.47
CA GLY A 160 0.00 4.23 8.26
C GLY A 160 1.38 4.85 8.38
N PHE A 161 2.26 4.41 7.49
CA PHE A 161 3.57 5.01 7.31
C PHE A 161 3.82 5.13 5.81
N THR A 162 4.06 6.34 5.32
CA THR A 162 4.32 6.58 3.91
C THR A 162 5.81 6.80 3.71
N VAL A 163 6.39 6.12 2.72
CA VAL A 163 7.77 6.38 2.28
C VAL A 163 7.73 6.97 0.89
N ILE A 164 8.23 8.20 0.75
CA ILE A 164 8.52 8.83 -0.54
C ILE A 164 9.98 9.28 -0.51
N GLY A 165 10.74 8.81 -1.49
CA GLY A 165 12.19 9.00 -1.53
C GLY A 165 12.89 8.27 -0.38
N SER A 166 13.97 8.85 0.13
CA SER A 166 14.79 8.21 1.16
C SER A 166 14.07 8.19 2.54
N PRO A 167 13.88 7.02 3.18
CA PRO A 167 13.33 6.92 4.53
C PRO A 167 14.37 7.22 5.62
N LEU A 168 15.60 7.60 5.26
CA LEU A 168 16.75 7.65 6.17
C LEU A 168 16.51 8.49 7.42
N ASP A 169 16.00 9.71 7.26
CA ASP A 169 15.82 10.62 8.39
C ASP A 169 14.74 10.11 9.35
N ASP A 170 13.65 9.57 8.83
CA ASP A 170 12.59 9.00 9.65
C ASP A 170 13.04 7.71 10.34
N PHE A 171 13.71 6.82 9.62
CA PHE A 171 14.21 5.57 10.18
C PHE A 171 15.30 5.84 11.22
N ARG A 172 16.12 6.89 11.06
CA ARG A 172 17.09 7.31 12.09
C ARG A 172 16.40 7.73 13.38
N LYS A 173 15.25 8.42 13.30
CA LYS A 173 14.44 8.81 14.47
C LYS A 173 13.78 7.60 15.16
N LEU A 174 13.34 6.61 14.37
CA LEU A 174 12.67 5.40 14.86
C LEU A 174 13.65 4.34 15.41
N TRP A 175 14.75 4.08 14.70
CA TRP A 175 15.72 3.02 14.99
C TRP A 175 17.18 3.50 14.86
N PRO A 176 17.69 4.25 15.85
CA PRO A 176 19.04 4.83 15.78
C PRO A 176 20.17 3.84 15.48
N ARG A 177 20.01 2.56 15.87
CA ARG A 177 21.03 1.51 15.66
C ARG A 177 20.85 0.66 14.39
N HIS A 178 19.64 0.59 13.82
CA HIS A 178 19.31 -0.36 12.74
C HIS A 178 18.78 0.32 11.46
N HIS A 179 18.67 1.66 11.46
CA HIS A 179 18.04 2.42 10.38
C HIS A 179 18.63 2.13 9.00
N LEU A 180 19.96 2.02 8.86
CA LEU A 180 20.62 1.75 7.57
C LEU A 180 20.15 0.43 6.95
N LYS A 181 20.11 -0.66 7.74
CA LYS A 181 19.62 -1.96 7.27
C LYS A 181 18.15 -1.89 6.83
N PHE A 182 17.33 -1.12 7.53
CA PHE A 182 15.92 -0.95 7.14
C PHE A 182 15.78 -0.08 5.89
N CYS A 183 16.65 0.91 5.68
CA CYS A 183 16.70 1.66 4.42
C CYS A 183 17.07 0.76 3.24
N GLU A 184 18.06 -0.13 3.40
CA GLU A 184 18.45 -1.09 2.37
C GLU A 184 17.29 -1.99 1.95
N ILE A 185 16.50 -2.50 2.90
CA ILE A 185 15.31 -3.31 2.63
C ILE A 185 14.28 -2.53 1.79
N ILE A 186 14.01 -1.28 2.17
CA ILE A 186 13.06 -0.42 1.42
C ILE A 186 13.57 -0.14 0.02
N GLN A 187 14.86 0.17 -0.14
CA GLN A 187 15.47 0.45 -1.43
C GLN A 187 15.41 -0.79 -2.35
N GLU A 188 15.80 -1.96 -1.84
CA GLU A 188 15.72 -3.21 -2.62
C GLU A 188 14.27 -3.49 -3.05
N TYR A 189 13.31 -3.29 -2.15
CA TYR A 189 11.89 -3.48 -2.46
C TYR A 189 11.37 -2.47 -3.48
N GLU A 190 11.75 -1.20 -3.38
CA GLU A 190 11.40 -0.17 -4.37
C GLU A 190 11.90 -0.53 -5.77
N GLU A 191 13.16 -0.93 -5.91
CA GLU A 191 13.74 -1.33 -7.19
C GLU A 191 12.98 -2.50 -7.83
N HIS A 192 12.61 -3.50 -7.03
CA HIS A 192 11.82 -4.64 -7.51
C HIS A 192 10.40 -4.25 -7.89
N MET A 193 9.74 -3.40 -7.11
CA MET A 193 8.37 -2.95 -7.38
C MET A 193 8.30 -2.01 -8.59
N GLN A 194 9.30 -1.16 -8.81
CA GLN A 194 9.41 -0.32 -10.00
C GLN A 194 9.51 -1.18 -11.27
N LYS A 195 10.41 -2.17 -11.28
CA LYS A 195 10.55 -3.11 -12.42
C LYS A 195 9.27 -3.88 -12.68
N LEU A 196 8.63 -4.38 -11.62
CA LEU A 196 7.38 -5.12 -11.72
C LEU A 196 6.27 -4.26 -12.31
N ALA A 197 6.12 -3.03 -11.83
CA ALA A 197 5.04 -2.18 -12.29
C ALA A 197 5.28 -1.62 -13.70
N ALA A 198 6.53 -1.38 -14.10
CA ALA A 198 6.87 -1.14 -15.51
C ALA A 198 6.46 -2.33 -16.40
N LYS A 199 6.77 -3.56 -15.99
CA LYS A 199 6.32 -4.78 -16.71
C LYS A 199 4.79 -4.84 -16.81
N LEU A 200 4.07 -4.58 -15.73
CA LEU A 200 2.59 -4.58 -15.75
C LEU A 200 2.03 -3.48 -16.65
N MET A 201 2.65 -2.31 -16.68
CA MET A 201 2.28 -1.22 -17.57
C MET A 201 2.47 -1.61 -19.04
N CYS A 202 3.61 -2.19 -19.41
CA CYS A 202 3.85 -2.70 -20.76
C CYS A 202 2.80 -3.76 -21.16
N LEU A 203 2.46 -4.69 -20.25
CA LEU A 203 1.43 -5.69 -20.50
C LEU A 203 0.03 -5.09 -20.68
N ALA A 204 -0.32 -4.08 -19.88
CA ALA A 204 -1.58 -3.37 -20.00
C ALA A 204 -1.67 -2.62 -21.34
N LEU A 205 -0.62 -1.89 -21.72
CA LEU A 205 -0.53 -1.18 -23.00
C LEU A 205 -0.59 -2.16 -24.18
N GLY A 206 0.15 -3.27 -24.12
CA GLY A 206 0.11 -4.32 -25.13
C GLY A 206 -1.29 -4.95 -25.27
N SER A 207 -2.05 -5.07 -24.18
CA SER A 207 -3.45 -5.54 -24.23
C SER A 207 -4.40 -4.58 -24.98
N LEU A 208 -4.01 -3.31 -25.10
CA LEU A 208 -4.72 -2.27 -25.86
C LEU A 208 -4.21 -2.14 -27.31
N GLY A 209 -3.25 -2.98 -27.71
CA GLY A 209 -2.61 -2.91 -29.04
C GLY A 209 -1.58 -1.79 -29.18
N VAL A 210 -1.11 -1.20 -28.07
CA VAL A 210 -0.02 -0.22 -28.08
C VAL A 210 1.31 -0.96 -28.12
N GLU A 211 2.11 -0.71 -29.14
CA GLU A 211 3.45 -1.31 -29.28
C GLU A 211 4.51 -0.43 -28.60
N GLU A 212 5.68 -1.01 -28.31
CA GLU A 212 6.80 -0.28 -27.68
C GLU A 212 7.25 0.93 -28.51
N LYS A 213 7.12 0.85 -29.84
CA LYS A 213 7.40 1.95 -30.78
C LYS A 213 6.47 3.17 -30.61
N ASP A 214 5.30 2.97 -30.00
CA ASP A 214 4.30 4.01 -29.80
C ASP A 214 4.53 4.76 -28.47
N ILE A 215 5.38 4.21 -27.59
CA ILE A 215 5.76 4.80 -26.30
C ILE A 215 6.99 5.70 -26.53
N LYS A 216 6.75 7.02 -26.58
CA LYS A 216 7.78 8.06 -26.74
C LYS A 216 8.49 8.39 -25.44
#